data_AF-A0A7S4BIC4-F1
#
_entry.id   AF-A0A7S4BIC4-F1
#
_cell.length_a   1.000
_cell.length_b   1.000
_cell.length_c   1.000
_cell.angle_alpha   90.00
_cell.angle_beta   90.00
_cell.angle_gamma   90.00
#
_symmetry.space_group_name_H-M   'P 1'
#
loop_
_entity.id
_entity.type
_entity.pdbx_description
1 polymer ?
#
loop_
_entity_poly.entity_id
_entity_poly.type
_entity_poly.pdbx_seq_one_letter_code
_entity_poly.pdbx_strand_id
1 'polypeptide(L)'
;MRVLPRLLDAALCVSMLSSSLRPTRSSTLRLVDSPAVRLADDVIVRVLRPPLPTARQVRPGNIAKVHFKTILSNGTLIHDSRENDAPLEVHVCLEPCDSIPAWDLALPLMRVGQVVQLRSGPEHAFGAEGAPPLIPPAATIDFEIELISVRDLRSSHNPEEVEYIERYKEMQRNHEEQEMAAQRMRERQAQPQQPQQLQQQQPLPPQ
;
A
#
# COMPACT_ATOMS: atom_id res chain seq x y z
N MET A 1 -5.41 -8.62 -6.93
CA MET A 1 -3.97 -8.33 -6.88
C MET A 1 -3.55 -7.60 -8.16
N ARG A 2 -3.50 -6.26 -8.15
CA ARG A 2 -3.15 -5.41 -9.32
C ARG A 2 -1.95 -4.47 -9.06
N VAL A 3 -1.19 -4.72 -7.99
CA VAL A 3 0.04 -3.96 -7.64
C VAL A 3 1.22 -4.31 -8.56
N LEU A 4 1.14 -5.46 -9.24
CA LEU A 4 2.23 -6.08 -10.00
C LEU A 4 2.73 -5.33 -11.25
N PRO A 5 1.93 -4.65 -12.09
CA PRO A 5 2.46 -4.16 -13.37
C PRO A 5 3.42 -2.96 -13.21
N ARG A 6 3.17 -2.05 -12.27
CA ARG A 6 3.98 -0.81 -12.18
C ARG A 6 5.36 -0.99 -11.53
N LEU A 7 5.52 -1.98 -10.65
CA LEU A 7 6.81 -2.28 -10.04
C LEU A 7 7.68 -3.19 -10.91
N LEU A 8 7.08 -4.05 -11.75
CA LEU A 8 7.83 -4.93 -12.66
C LEU A 8 8.23 -4.25 -13.99
N ASP A 9 7.46 -3.28 -14.50
CA ASP A 9 7.76 -2.63 -15.80
C ASP A 9 9.10 -1.89 -15.81
N ALA A 10 9.59 -1.42 -14.66
CA ALA A 10 10.91 -0.78 -14.55
C ALA A 10 12.10 -1.75 -14.75
N ALA A 11 11.87 -3.07 -14.61
CA ALA A 11 12.93 -4.07 -14.63
C ALA A 11 13.22 -4.68 -16.03
N LEU A 12 12.40 -4.38 -17.04
CA LEU A 12 12.40 -5.10 -18.33
C LEU A 12 13.29 -4.50 -19.44
N CYS A 13 14.02 -3.40 -19.19
CA CYS A 13 14.79 -2.72 -20.25
C CYS A 13 16.30 -3.06 -20.28
N VAL A 14 16.70 -4.23 -19.81
CA VAL A 14 18.11 -4.66 -19.81
C VAL A 14 18.41 -5.49 -21.06
N SER A 15 19.00 -4.86 -22.08
CA SER A 15 19.98 -5.56 -22.93
C SER A 15 21.05 -4.61 -23.47
N MET A 16 22.31 -5.00 -23.18
CA MET A 16 23.54 -4.68 -23.91
C MET A 16 24.09 -3.24 -23.79
N LEU A 17 25.07 -3.00 -22.92
CA LEU A 17 26.51 -3.03 -23.27
C LEU A 17 27.39 -2.57 -22.09
N SER A 18 28.65 -2.98 -22.19
CA SER A 18 29.66 -3.14 -21.15
C SER A 18 30.39 -1.85 -20.74
N SER A 19 30.95 -1.91 -19.51
CA SER A 19 32.20 -1.28 -19.05
C SER A 19 32.24 0.23 -18.74
N SER A 20 32.36 0.56 -17.44
CA SER A 20 33.56 1.19 -16.86
C SER A 20 33.32 1.51 -15.38
N LEU A 21 33.93 0.75 -14.46
CA LEU A 21 33.92 1.07 -13.04
C LEU A 21 34.71 2.37 -12.80
N ARG A 22 34.04 3.39 -12.29
CA ARG A 22 34.70 4.49 -11.56
C ARG A 22 34.21 4.46 -10.12
N PRO A 23 35.11 4.41 -9.12
CA PRO A 23 34.70 4.52 -7.73
C PRO A 23 34.44 5.99 -7.41
N THR A 24 33.18 6.38 -7.26
CA THR A 24 32.81 7.71 -6.74
C THR A 24 32.38 7.60 -5.29
N ARG A 25 33.19 8.25 -4.44
CA ARG A 25 32.95 8.67 -3.04
C ARG A 25 31.76 7.99 -2.33
N SER A 26 32.11 6.97 -1.54
CA SER A 26 31.31 6.51 -0.42
C SER A 26 31.07 7.68 0.53
N SER A 27 29.90 8.30 0.41
CA SER A 27 29.37 9.19 1.44
C SER A 27 28.87 8.28 2.53
N THR A 28 29.69 8.11 3.58
CA THR A 28 29.33 7.35 4.78
C THR A 28 28.18 8.09 5.45
N LEU A 29 26.96 7.69 5.08
CA LEU A 29 25.74 8.08 5.75
C LEU A 29 25.92 7.61 7.20
N ARG A 30 26.09 8.56 8.12
CA ARG A 30 26.14 8.24 9.54
C ARG A 30 24.80 7.60 9.89
N LEU A 31 24.80 6.28 10.07
CA LEU A 31 23.66 5.54 10.59
C LEU A 31 23.29 6.21 11.92
N VAL A 32 22.17 6.91 11.92
CA VAL A 32 21.54 7.30 13.18
C VAL A 32 21.05 5.99 13.78
N ASP A 33 21.48 5.68 15.00
CA ASP A 33 21.02 4.50 15.74
C ASP A 33 19.58 4.73 16.22
N SER A 34 18.67 4.86 15.25
CA SER A 34 17.26 5.10 15.49
C SER A 34 16.61 3.78 15.93
N PRO A 35 15.75 3.80 16.96
CA PRO A 35 15.06 2.61 17.39
C PRO A 35 14.17 2.09 16.26
N ALA A 36 14.15 0.77 16.08
CA ALA A 36 13.23 0.12 15.18
C ALA A 36 11.81 0.19 15.76
N VAL A 37 10.85 0.65 14.97
CA VAL A 37 9.43 0.74 15.33
C VAL A 37 8.67 -0.36 14.61
N ARG A 38 7.90 -1.15 15.38
CA ARG A 38 7.02 -2.18 14.82
C ARG A 38 5.69 -1.54 14.42
N LEU A 39 5.32 -1.67 13.14
CA LEU A 39 4.07 -1.13 12.59
C LEU A 39 2.97 -2.20 12.52
N ALA A 40 3.37 -3.46 12.32
CA ALA A 40 2.53 -4.65 12.33
C ALA A 40 3.36 -5.88 12.76
N ASP A 41 2.76 -7.07 12.81
CA ASP A 41 3.44 -8.29 13.27
C ASP A 41 4.70 -8.64 12.45
N ASP A 42 4.70 -8.37 11.15
CA ASP A 42 5.84 -8.60 10.24
C ASP A 42 6.37 -7.32 9.58
N VAL A 43 5.97 -6.13 10.07
CA VAL A 43 6.40 -4.83 9.52
C VAL A 43 7.18 -4.04 10.55
N ILE A 44 8.44 -3.74 10.23
CA ILE A 44 9.36 -2.99 11.10
C ILE A 44 10.00 -1.87 10.29
N VAL A 45 9.98 -0.65 10.83
CA VAL A 45 10.60 0.53 10.23
C VAL A 45 11.74 1.07 11.09
N ARG A 46 12.84 1.49 10.47
CA ARG A 46 13.98 2.15 11.11
C ARG A 46 14.36 3.39 10.32
N VAL A 47 14.55 4.52 10.99
CA VAL A 47 15.00 5.75 10.34
C VAL A 47 16.51 5.71 10.12
N LEU A 48 16.94 5.69 8.86
CA LEU A 48 18.35 5.75 8.48
C LEU A 48 18.84 7.19 8.37
N ARG A 49 17.99 8.08 7.84
CA ARG A 49 18.25 9.50 7.69
C ARG A 49 17.05 10.30 8.18
N PRO A 50 17.22 11.28 9.09
CA PRO A 50 16.12 12.12 9.54
C PRO A 50 15.58 12.99 8.38
N PRO A 51 14.35 13.52 8.52
CA PRO A 51 13.76 14.39 7.52
C PRO A 51 14.45 15.76 7.43
N LEU A 52 14.16 16.50 6.37
CA LEU A 52 14.59 17.90 6.25
C LEU A 52 13.88 18.78 7.29
N PRO A 53 14.51 19.88 7.75
CA PRO A 53 13.83 20.87 8.58
C PRO A 53 12.56 21.36 7.88
N THR A 54 11.46 21.48 8.63
CA THR A 54 10.13 21.90 8.11
C THR A 54 9.56 21.02 7.00
N ALA A 55 10.07 19.79 6.83
CA ALA A 55 9.59 18.87 5.82
C ALA A 55 8.09 18.54 5.97
N ARG A 56 7.39 18.56 4.83
CA ARG A 56 5.99 18.14 4.75
C ARG A 56 5.87 16.65 5.09
N GLN A 57 4.90 16.34 5.94
CA GLN A 57 4.53 14.96 6.26
C GLN A 57 3.57 14.40 5.20
N VAL A 58 3.71 13.12 4.90
CA VAL A 58 2.78 12.39 4.02
C VAL A 58 1.42 12.26 4.70
N ARG A 59 0.35 12.45 3.93
CA ARG A 59 -1.03 12.25 4.41
C ARG A 59 -1.75 11.26 3.49
N PRO A 60 -2.76 10.53 4.00
CA PRO A 60 -3.67 9.76 3.16
C PRO A 60 -4.23 10.60 2.01
N GLY A 61 -4.32 10.00 0.82
CA GLY A 61 -4.72 10.68 -0.42
C GLY A 61 -3.66 11.60 -1.01
N ASN A 62 -2.41 11.54 -0.53
CA ASN A 62 -1.28 12.17 -1.21
C ASN A 62 -0.64 11.23 -2.22
N ILE A 63 0.04 11.82 -3.19
CA ILE A 63 1.01 11.14 -4.03
C ILE A 63 2.39 11.37 -3.42
N ALA A 64 3.03 10.29 -3.00
CA ALA A 64 4.41 10.29 -2.52
C ALA A 64 5.34 9.89 -3.67
N LYS A 65 6.32 10.73 -3.97
CA LYS A 65 7.39 10.41 -4.92
C LYS A 65 8.59 9.88 -4.16
N VAL A 66 9.03 8.66 -4.46
CA VAL A 66 10.05 7.96 -3.68
C VAL A 66 11.17 7.37 -4.54
N HIS A 67 12.39 7.39 -4.00
CA HIS A 67 13.42 6.44 -4.42
C HIS A 67 13.37 5.23 -3.49
N PHE A 68 13.60 4.05 -4.03
CA PHE A 68 13.57 2.84 -3.23
C PHE A 68 14.54 1.78 -3.73
N LYS A 69 14.99 0.97 -2.78
CA LYS A 69 15.67 -0.30 -3.04
C LYS A 69 14.83 -1.45 -2.53
N THR A 70 14.86 -2.57 -3.23
CA THR A 70 14.22 -3.82 -2.82
C THR A 70 15.30 -4.87 -2.65
N ILE A 71 15.49 -5.34 -1.42
CA ILE A 71 16.54 -6.29 -1.05
C ILE A 71 15.86 -7.50 -0.42
N LEU A 72 16.19 -8.70 -0.88
CA LEU A 72 15.74 -9.93 -0.25
C LEU A 72 16.47 -10.15 1.08
N SER A 73 15.86 -10.90 1.99
CA SER A 73 16.47 -11.25 3.28
C SER A 73 17.84 -11.95 3.18
N ASN A 74 18.16 -12.58 2.03
CA ASN A 74 19.47 -13.17 1.74
C ASN A 74 20.53 -12.14 1.26
N GLY A 75 20.17 -10.86 1.17
CA GLY A 75 21.03 -9.77 0.70
C GLY A 75 20.99 -9.51 -0.80
N THR A 76 20.25 -10.29 -1.59
CA THR A 76 20.12 -10.06 -3.04
C THR A 76 19.36 -8.77 -3.32
N LEU A 77 20.00 -7.83 -4.02
CA LEU A 77 19.35 -6.64 -4.55
C LEU A 77 18.48 -7.04 -5.76
N ILE A 78 17.19 -6.75 -5.68
CA ILE A 78 16.22 -7.00 -6.76
C ILE A 78 16.04 -5.76 -7.63
N HIS A 79 16.00 -4.59 -6.99
CA HIS A 79 15.77 -3.32 -7.69
C HIS A 79 16.37 -2.16 -6.90
N ASP A 80 16.93 -1.18 -7.62
CA ASP A 80 17.31 0.13 -7.08
C ASP A 80 16.86 1.21 -8.06
N SER A 81 15.87 2.01 -7.64
CA SER A 81 15.28 3.02 -8.51
C SER A 81 16.23 4.19 -8.83
N ARG A 82 17.37 4.28 -8.14
CA ARG A 82 18.40 5.29 -8.42
C ARG A 82 19.32 4.90 -9.58
N GLU A 83 19.41 3.62 -9.94
CA GLU A 83 20.28 3.17 -11.05
C GLU A 83 19.85 3.80 -12.39
N ASN A 84 18.55 4.03 -12.56
CA ASN A 84 17.97 4.58 -13.79
C ASN A 84 17.30 5.96 -13.58
N ASP A 85 17.55 6.63 -12.45
CA ASP A 85 16.88 7.88 -12.04
C ASP A 85 15.34 7.81 -12.22
N ALA A 86 14.75 6.68 -11.81
CA ALA A 86 13.36 6.33 -12.06
C ALA A 86 12.56 6.27 -10.74
N PRO A 87 12.29 7.42 -10.09
CA PRO A 87 11.50 7.45 -8.87
C PRO A 87 10.06 7.00 -9.12
N LEU A 88 9.45 6.37 -8.11
CA LEU A 88 8.08 5.88 -8.18
C LEU A 88 7.12 6.87 -7.52
N GLU A 89 5.99 7.15 -8.17
CA GLU A 89 4.86 7.87 -7.58
C GLU A 89 3.86 6.85 -7.02
N VAL A 90 3.57 6.95 -5.72
CA VAL A 90 2.70 6.04 -4.98
C VAL A 90 1.54 6.80 -4.39
N HIS A 91 0.33 6.28 -4.61
CA HIS A 91 -0.88 6.76 -3.97
C HIS A 91 -0.97 6.20 -2.54
N VAL A 92 -0.97 7.08 -1.55
CA VAL A 92 -0.87 6.66 -0.15
C VAL A 92 -2.25 6.47 0.46
N CYS A 93 -2.52 5.26 0.97
CA CYS A 93 -3.76 4.88 1.64
C CYS A 93 -5.02 5.13 0.80
N LEU A 94 -4.96 4.80 -0.50
CA LEU A 94 -6.13 4.79 -1.39
C LEU A 94 -6.44 3.34 -1.78
N GLU A 95 -7.71 2.98 -1.76
CA GLU A 95 -8.16 1.63 -2.13
C GLU A 95 -8.69 1.57 -3.59
N PRO A 96 -8.64 0.43 -4.29
CA PRO A 96 -7.79 -0.72 -3.97
C PRO A 96 -6.32 -0.28 -3.92
N CYS A 97 -5.59 -0.79 -2.93
CA CYS A 97 -4.20 -0.41 -2.68
C CYS A 97 -3.37 -0.61 -3.94
N ASP A 98 -2.87 0.49 -4.52
CA ASP A 98 -1.93 0.50 -5.63
C ASP A 98 -0.47 0.38 -5.15
N SER A 99 -0.27 0.25 -3.84
CA SER A 99 1.03 0.17 -3.18
C SER A 99 1.26 -1.19 -2.51
N ILE A 100 2.48 -1.40 -2.02
CA ILE A 100 2.79 -2.55 -1.17
C ILE A 100 2.16 -2.30 0.21
N PRO A 101 1.42 -3.24 0.83
CA PRO A 101 0.70 -2.96 2.08
C PRO A 101 1.57 -2.37 3.21
N ALA A 102 2.83 -2.83 3.35
CA ALA A 102 3.76 -2.25 4.32
C ALA A 102 4.13 -0.78 4.04
N TRP A 103 4.10 -0.35 2.77
CA TRP A 103 4.35 1.05 2.41
C TRP A 103 3.19 1.94 2.83
N ASP A 104 1.95 1.48 2.74
CA ASP A 104 0.79 2.21 3.26
C ASP A 104 0.85 2.41 4.78
N LEU A 105 1.52 1.52 5.52
CA LEU A 105 1.81 1.71 6.94
C LEU A 105 2.97 2.67 7.19
N ALA A 106 4.03 2.58 6.39
CA ALA A 106 5.28 3.30 6.63
C ALA A 106 5.28 4.75 6.08
N LEU A 107 4.76 4.96 4.87
CA LEU A 107 4.80 6.26 4.19
C LEU A 107 4.13 7.40 4.99
N PRO A 108 2.95 7.21 5.63
CA PRO A 108 2.34 8.26 6.46
C PRO A 108 3.20 8.74 7.65
N LEU A 109 4.15 7.91 8.09
CA LEU A 109 5.08 8.24 9.17
C LEU A 109 6.31 9.01 8.65
N MET A 110 6.51 9.07 7.34
CA MET A 110 7.65 9.73 6.71
C MET A 110 7.40 11.22 6.46
N ARG A 111 8.49 11.98 6.43
CA ARG A 111 8.50 13.37 5.94
C ARG A 111 9.54 13.54 4.85
N VAL A 112 9.33 14.53 3.99
CA VAL A 112 10.20 14.79 2.82
C VAL A 112 11.69 14.86 3.21
N GLY A 113 12.52 14.15 2.44
CA GLY A 113 13.97 14.01 2.61
C GLY A 113 14.41 12.91 3.59
N GLN A 114 13.47 12.28 4.31
CA GLN A 114 13.75 11.16 5.20
C GLN A 114 14.10 9.90 4.41
N VAL A 115 15.00 9.08 4.98
CA VAL A 115 15.25 7.72 4.52
C VAL A 115 14.96 6.74 5.64
N VAL A 116 14.20 5.70 5.30
CA VAL A 116 13.86 4.62 6.22
C VAL A 116 14.25 3.29 5.62
N GLN A 117 14.65 2.37 6.49
CA GLN A 117 14.65 0.95 6.21
C GLN A 117 13.33 0.37 6.68
N LEU A 118 12.62 -0.32 5.79
CA LEU A 118 11.36 -0.98 6.06
C LEU A 118 11.51 -2.47 5.79
N ARG A 119 11.51 -3.28 6.84
CA ARG A 119 11.43 -4.73 6.72
C ARG A 119 9.96 -5.13 6.70
N SER A 120 9.56 -5.87 5.69
CA SER A 120 8.21 -6.39 5.52
C SER A 120 8.24 -7.89 5.29
N GLY A 121 7.51 -8.63 6.10
CA GLY A 121 7.24 -10.04 5.84
C GLY A 121 6.26 -10.25 4.70
N PRO A 122 5.94 -11.51 4.37
CA PRO A 122 5.12 -11.82 3.21
C PRO A 122 3.68 -11.29 3.35
N GLU A 123 3.11 -11.19 4.55
CA GLU A 123 1.71 -10.76 4.72
C GLU A 123 1.49 -9.33 4.26
N HIS A 124 2.49 -8.46 4.49
CA HIS A 124 2.45 -7.05 4.07
C HIS A 124 3.39 -6.73 2.89
N ALA A 125 3.85 -7.75 2.15
CA ALA A 125 4.67 -7.61 0.95
C ALA A 125 4.03 -8.32 -0.27
N PHE A 126 4.57 -9.47 -0.66
CA PHE A 126 4.18 -10.20 -1.87
C PHE A 126 3.43 -11.53 -1.59
N GLY A 127 3.08 -11.78 -0.34
CA GLY A 127 2.26 -12.92 0.08
C GLY A 127 2.95 -14.28 -0.10
N ALA A 128 2.13 -15.33 -0.01
CA ALA A 128 2.56 -16.70 -0.21
C ALA A 128 3.00 -16.97 -1.67
N GLU A 129 2.49 -16.21 -2.63
CA GLU A 129 2.80 -16.41 -4.06
C GLU A 129 4.12 -15.75 -4.48
N GLY A 130 4.52 -14.66 -3.81
CA GLY A 130 5.68 -13.86 -4.22
C GLY A 130 5.42 -13.06 -5.49
N ALA A 131 6.48 -12.74 -6.22
CA ALA A 131 6.40 -12.17 -7.58
C ALA A 131 7.48 -12.82 -8.47
N PRO A 132 7.24 -14.07 -8.94
CA PRO A 132 8.18 -14.77 -9.78
C PRO A 132 8.50 -14.02 -11.09
N PRO A 133 9.74 -14.11 -11.62
CA PRO A 133 10.88 -14.86 -11.08
C PRO A 133 11.71 -14.09 -10.04
N LEU A 134 11.37 -12.83 -9.76
CA LEU A 134 12.22 -11.91 -8.99
C LEU A 134 12.10 -12.09 -7.47
N ILE A 135 10.88 -12.29 -6.99
CA ILE A 135 10.58 -12.41 -5.55
C ILE A 135 10.01 -13.80 -5.28
N PRO A 136 10.67 -14.61 -4.43
CA PRO A 136 10.17 -15.94 -4.14
C PRO A 136 8.89 -15.92 -3.28
N PRO A 137 8.14 -17.04 -3.29
CA PRO A 137 7.06 -17.30 -2.34
C PRO A 137 7.43 -17.02 -0.88
N ALA A 138 6.52 -16.43 -0.11
CA ALA A 138 6.67 -16.18 1.32
C ALA A 138 7.96 -15.41 1.72
N ALA A 139 8.49 -14.58 0.83
CA ALA A 139 9.72 -13.84 1.07
C ALA A 139 9.53 -12.67 2.04
N THR A 140 10.51 -12.50 2.95
CA THR A 140 10.71 -11.24 3.68
C THR A 140 11.59 -10.30 2.87
N ILE A 141 11.16 -9.05 2.75
CA ILE A 141 11.77 -8.02 1.92
C ILE A 141 12.22 -6.85 2.79
N ASP A 142 13.45 -6.40 2.57
CA ASP A 142 13.98 -5.17 3.13
C ASP A 142 13.92 -4.09 2.05
N PHE A 143 13.14 -3.04 2.32
CA PHE A 143 13.09 -1.84 1.50
C PHE A 143 13.95 -0.74 2.12
N GLU A 144 14.70 -0.03 1.31
CA GLU A 144 15.25 1.29 1.68
C GLU A 144 14.46 2.33 0.92
N ILE A 145 13.72 3.19 1.61
CA ILE A 145 12.79 4.16 1.00
C ILE A 145 13.25 5.57 1.34
N GLU A 146 13.43 6.38 0.32
CA GLU A 146 13.67 7.81 0.43
C GLU A 146 12.47 8.58 -0.11
N LEU A 147 11.91 9.47 0.71
CA LEU A 147 10.81 10.32 0.30
C LEU A 147 11.34 11.61 -0.36
N ILE A 148 11.08 11.77 -1.65
CA ILE A 148 11.58 12.89 -2.45
C ILE A 148 10.63 14.07 -2.37
N SER A 149 9.33 13.84 -2.58
CA SER A 149 8.31 14.88 -2.53
C SER A 149 6.94 14.30 -2.24
N VAL A 150 6.01 15.18 -1.85
CA VAL A 150 4.62 14.81 -1.61
C VAL A 150 3.69 15.91 -2.11
N ARG A 151 2.64 15.49 -2.84
CA ARG A 151 1.59 16.38 -3.35
C ARG A 151 0.20 15.83 -3.02
N ASP A 152 -0.79 16.72 -2.90
CA ASP A 152 -2.16 16.31 -2.60
C ASP A 152 -2.88 15.97 -3.91
N LEU A 153 -3.27 14.70 -4.08
CA LEU A 153 -3.95 14.22 -5.28
C LEU A 153 -5.26 14.99 -5.49
N ARG A 154 -5.96 15.36 -4.41
CA ARG A 154 -7.25 16.07 -4.47
C ARG A 154 -7.14 17.50 -4.97
N SER A 155 -5.93 18.05 -5.01
CA SER A 155 -5.64 19.37 -5.56
C SER A 155 -5.14 19.32 -7.01
N SER A 156 -5.08 18.12 -7.60
CA SER A 156 -4.61 17.96 -8.97
C SER A 156 -5.62 18.51 -9.98
N HIS A 157 -5.08 19.11 -11.03
CA HIS A 157 -5.83 19.56 -12.21
C HIS A 157 -5.55 18.67 -13.43
N ASN A 158 -4.79 17.59 -13.26
CA ASN A 158 -4.54 16.62 -14.32
C ASN A 158 -5.84 15.82 -14.57
N PRO A 159 -6.41 15.83 -15.80
CA PRO A 159 -7.65 15.11 -16.11
C PRO A 159 -7.61 13.62 -15.75
N GLU A 160 -6.47 12.94 -15.98
CA GLU A 160 -6.33 11.51 -15.68
C GLU A 160 -6.39 11.23 -14.17
N GLU A 161 -5.81 12.12 -13.37
CA GLU A 161 -5.85 12.02 -11.90
C GLU A 161 -7.24 12.36 -11.35
N VAL A 162 -7.92 13.33 -11.96
CA VAL A 162 -9.31 13.66 -11.61
C VAL A 162 -10.23 12.47 -11.88
N GLU A 163 -10.12 11.86 -13.07
CA GLU A 163 -10.89 10.66 -13.43
C GLU A 163 -10.59 9.50 -12.46
N TYR A 164 -9.33 9.30 -12.08
CA TYR A 164 -8.94 8.30 -11.08
C TYR A 164 -9.63 8.54 -9.73
N ILE A 165 -9.67 9.78 -9.24
CA ILE A 165 -10.33 10.14 -7.97
C ILE A 165 -11.84 9.89 -8.05
N GLU A 166 -12.47 10.24 -9.17
CA GLU A 166 -13.91 10.05 -9.37
C GLU A 166 -14.28 8.56 -9.38
N ARG A 167 -13.51 7.77 -10.13
CA ARG A 167 -13.65 6.31 -10.14
C ARG A 167 -13.50 5.71 -8.75
N TYR A 168 -12.53 6.19 -7.95
CA TYR A 168 -12.35 5.74 -6.57
C TYR A 168 -13.58 6.01 -5.70
N LYS A 169 -14.09 7.25 -5.73
CA LYS A 169 -15.30 7.63 -4.98
C LYS A 169 -16.51 6.79 -5.39
N GLU A 170 -16.64 6.48 -6.67
CA GLU A 170 -17.69 5.61 -7.17
C GLU A 170 -17.56 4.17 -6.66
N MET A 171 -16.35 3.59 -6.69
CA MET A 171 -16.11 2.25 -6.14
C MET A 171 -16.45 2.17 -4.66
N GLN A 172 -16.10 3.18 -3.87
CA GLN A 172 -16.44 3.23 -2.44
C GLN A 172 -17.95 3.25 -2.20
N ARG A 173 -18.67 4.15 -2.89
CA ARG A 173 -20.14 4.20 -2.81
C ARG A 173 -20.77 2.87 -3.18
N ASN A 174 -20.31 2.25 -4.26
CA ASN A 174 -20.84 0.96 -4.70
C ASN A 174 -20.58 -0.15 -3.68
N HIS A 175 -19.41 -0.15 -3.03
CA HIS A 175 -19.10 -1.10 -1.98
C HIS A 175 -20.00 -0.90 -0.74
N GLU A 176 -20.13 0.33 -0.26
CA GLU A 176 -21.03 0.67 0.86
C GLU A 176 -22.48 0.30 0.55
N GLU A 177 -22.97 0.57 -0.66
CA GLU A 177 -24.31 0.18 -1.10
C GLU A 177 -24.51 -1.33 -1.12
N GLN A 178 -23.51 -2.09 -1.58
CA GLN A 178 -23.54 -3.55 -1.56
C GLN A 178 -23.54 -4.10 -0.14
N GLU A 179 -22.76 -3.53 0.76
CA GLU A 179 -22.74 -3.91 2.18
C GLU A 179 -24.08 -3.61 2.85
N MET A 180 -24.65 -2.43 2.62
CA MET A 180 -25.97 -2.04 3.12
C MET A 180 -27.07 -2.94 2.56
N ALA A 181 -27.00 -3.30 1.28
CA ALA A 181 -27.93 -4.25 0.67
C ALA A 181 -27.79 -5.65 1.27
N ALA A 182 -26.56 -6.12 1.48
CA ALA A 182 -26.28 -7.39 2.15
C ALA A 182 -26.79 -7.41 3.59
N GLN A 183 -26.60 -6.31 4.33
CA GLN A 183 -27.12 -6.16 5.69
C GLN A 183 -28.66 -6.21 5.71
N ARG A 184 -29.33 -5.45 4.83
CA ARG A 184 -30.80 -5.49 4.71
C ARG A 184 -31.31 -6.90 4.38
N MET A 185 -30.61 -7.63 3.52
CA MET A 185 -30.96 -9.02 3.18
C MET A 185 -30.79 -9.96 4.38
N ARG A 186 -29.70 -9.82 5.14
CA ARG A 186 -29.48 -10.58 6.39
C ARG A 186 -30.56 -10.29 7.43
N GLU A 187 -30.91 -9.02 7.63
CA GLU A 187 -31.97 -8.61 8.55
C GLU A 187 -33.33 -9.17 8.15
N ARG A 188 -33.67 -9.15 6.86
CA ARG A 188 -34.91 -9.75 6.34
C ARG A 188 -34.98 -11.26 6.56
N GLN A 189 -33.84 -11.95 6.47
CA GLN A 189 -33.75 -13.39 6.73
C GLN A 189 -33.77 -13.73 8.22
N ALA A 190 -33.35 -12.81 9.09
CA ALA A 190 -33.31 -12.98 10.54
C ALA A 190 -34.66 -12.69 11.24
N GLN A 191 -35.62 -12.05 10.58
CA GLN A 191 -36.95 -11.82 11.14
C GLN A 191 -37.77 -13.14 11.18
N PRO A 192 -38.24 -13.59 12.36
CA PRO A 192 -39.10 -14.75 12.45
C PRO A 192 -40.39 -14.52 11.66
N GLN A 193 -40.80 -15.47 10.81
CA GLN A 193 -42.16 -15.46 10.28
C GLN A 193 -43.11 -15.58 11.48
N GLN A 194 -43.87 -14.52 11.79
CA GLN A 194 -44.97 -14.62 12.75
C GLN A 194 -45.92 -15.71 12.25
N PRO A 195 -46.19 -16.77 13.03
CA PRO A 195 -47.18 -17.76 12.63
C PRO A 195 -48.53 -17.06 12.54
N GLN A 196 -49.09 -16.96 11.34
CA GLN A 196 -50.44 -16.42 11.09
C GLN A 196 -51.57 -17.30 11.68
N GLN A 197 -51.29 -18.16 12.66
CA GLN A 197 -52.24 -19.13 13.22
C GLN A 197 -52.49 -18.86 14.70
N LEU A 198 -53.32 -17.87 15.00
CA LEU A 198 -54.03 -17.82 16.30
C LEU A 198 -55.37 -17.08 16.23
N GLN A 199 -55.93 -16.88 15.03
CA GLN A 199 -57.22 -16.21 14.82
C GLN A 199 -58.31 -17.13 14.24
N GLN A 200 -58.27 -18.43 14.59
CA GLN A 200 -59.35 -19.40 14.25
C GLN A 200 -59.97 -20.11 15.47
N GLN A 201 -59.86 -19.56 16.67
CA GLN A 201 -60.65 -20.05 17.81
C GLN A 201 -61.43 -18.90 18.45
N GLN A 202 -62.52 -18.49 17.81
CA GLN A 202 -63.64 -17.92 18.53
C GLN A 202 -64.57 -19.08 18.93
N PRO A 203 -64.86 -19.29 20.23
CA PRO A 203 -65.85 -20.28 20.61
C PRO A 203 -67.25 -19.80 20.18
N LEU A 204 -68.03 -20.70 19.58
CA LEU A 204 -69.45 -20.47 19.28
C LEU A 204 -70.20 -20.10 20.57
N PRO A 205 -71.13 -19.13 20.54
CA PRO A 205 -71.89 -18.75 21.72
C PRO A 205 -72.84 -19.89 22.13
N PRO A 206 -73.04 -20.12 23.44
CA PRO A 206 -74.04 -21.08 23.90
C PRO A 206 -75.44 -20.55 23.61
N GLN A 207 -76.38 -21.50 23.43
CA GLN A 207 -77.73 -21.33 22.89
C GLN A 207 -78.58 -20.26 23.55
#